data_AF-A0A9W8P235-F1
#
_entry.id   AF-A0A9W8P235-F1
#
_cell.length_a   1.000
_cell.length_b   1.000
_cell.length_c   1.000
_cell.angle_alpha   90.00
_cell.angle_beta   90.00
_cell.angle_gamma   90.00
#
_symmetry.space_group_name_H-M   'P 1'
#
loop_
_entity.id
_entity.type
_entity.pdbx_description
1 polymer ?
#
loop_
_entity_poly.entity_id
_entity_poly.type
_entity_poly.pdbx_seq_one_letter_code
_entity_poly.pdbx_strand_id
1 'polypeptide(L)'
;MSSDKQTSNQASSSRDPTEYLRSATFSKSEGATISPENAVTASDLLLGSYDPAKLHPLADLGDKLDYLLLDDDKTNELPGAGTAIPSRGWSDDLCYGTGTMYLSGLAVGGAWGLREGARRPLAVSNARLRINSVLNSVTRRGTFIGNSAGVLALVYNGVNSSIDAARGKHDILGSVSAGAITGALYKSTAGVKPALSAAIFMSGMAGFWSYVKKII
;
A
#
# COMPACT_ATOMS: atom_id res chain seq x y z
N MET A 1 -22.59 9.50 42.94
CA MET A 1 -22.02 8.27 43.54
C MET A 1 -23.10 7.21 43.40
N SER A 2 -22.96 6.12 42.66
CA SER A 2 -21.76 5.36 42.30
C SER A 2 -21.93 4.68 40.93
N SER A 3 -20.80 4.54 40.24
CA SER A 3 -20.57 3.67 39.09
C SER A 3 -20.70 2.19 39.48
N ASP A 4 -21.08 1.32 38.53
CA ASP A 4 -20.34 0.06 38.36
C ASP A 4 -20.51 -0.57 36.96
N LYS A 5 -19.40 -1.19 36.53
CA LYS A 5 -18.95 -1.52 35.18
C LYS A 5 -19.73 -2.65 34.48
N GLN A 6 -20.03 -2.43 33.20
CA GLN A 6 -20.03 -3.50 32.19
C GLN A 6 -18.60 -4.00 31.98
N THR A 7 -18.36 -5.31 32.13
CA THR A 7 -17.19 -5.97 31.56
C THR A 7 -17.65 -7.21 30.79
N SER A 8 -17.69 -7.06 29.47
CA SER A 8 -17.64 -8.15 28.52
C SER A 8 -16.31 -8.89 28.64
N ASN A 9 -16.32 -10.22 28.73
CA ASN A 9 -15.12 -11.01 28.48
C ASN A 9 -15.46 -12.24 27.63
N GLN A 10 -15.10 -12.15 26.35
CA GLN A 10 -14.85 -13.29 25.48
C GLN A 10 -13.70 -14.10 26.07
N ALA A 11 -13.87 -15.42 26.17
CA ALA A 11 -12.76 -16.33 26.35
C ALA A 11 -13.04 -17.61 25.57
N SER A 12 -12.42 -17.69 24.39
CA SER A 12 -11.72 -18.85 23.85
C SER A 12 -11.86 -20.14 24.68
N SER A 13 -12.66 -21.10 24.21
CA SER A 13 -12.61 -22.46 24.71
C SER A 13 -11.84 -23.35 23.73
N SER A 14 -10.60 -23.65 24.11
CA SER A 14 -9.98 -24.96 23.86
C SER A 14 -11.01 -26.02 24.26
N ARG A 15 -11.72 -26.59 23.30
CA ARG A 15 -12.74 -27.60 23.57
C ARG A 15 -12.03 -28.90 23.90
N ASP A 16 -11.95 -29.18 25.19
CA ASP A 16 -11.53 -30.47 25.73
C ASP A 16 -12.44 -31.54 25.08
N PRO A 17 -11.90 -32.54 24.36
CA PRO A 17 -12.69 -33.54 23.64
C PRO A 17 -13.64 -34.29 24.60
N THR A 18 -13.28 -34.34 25.87
CA THR A 18 -14.05 -34.96 26.95
C THR A 18 -15.36 -34.22 27.26
N GLU A 19 -15.40 -32.88 27.12
CA GLU A 19 -16.64 -32.09 27.29
C GLU A 19 -17.56 -32.18 26.07
N TYR A 20 -16.97 -32.34 24.88
CA TYR A 20 -17.75 -32.52 23.64
C TYR A 20 -18.51 -33.85 23.67
N LEU A 21 -17.88 -34.93 24.13
CA LEU A 21 -18.54 -36.22 24.31
C LEU A 21 -19.61 -36.20 25.40
N ARG A 22 -19.43 -35.40 26.44
CA ARG A 22 -20.37 -35.32 27.58
C ARG A 22 -21.62 -34.49 27.28
N SER A 23 -21.53 -33.54 26.35
CA SER A 23 -22.65 -32.68 25.93
C SER A 23 -23.32 -33.12 24.63
N ALA A 24 -22.68 -33.99 23.83
CA ALA A 24 -23.26 -34.53 22.61
C ALA A 24 -24.49 -35.41 22.93
N THR A 25 -25.67 -34.88 22.62
CA THR A 25 -26.93 -35.62 22.67
C THR A 25 -27.23 -36.17 21.27
N PHE A 26 -27.23 -37.48 21.12
CA PHE A 26 -27.52 -38.14 19.86
C PHE A 26 -29.02 -38.42 19.74
N SER A 27 -29.71 -37.61 18.97
CA SER A 27 -31.10 -37.85 18.60
C SER A 27 -31.15 -38.82 17.42
N LYS A 28 -31.66 -40.03 17.64
CA LYS A 28 -31.99 -40.95 16.56
C LYS A 28 -33.19 -40.38 15.81
N SER A 29 -33.02 -40.00 14.55
CA SER A 29 -34.15 -39.62 13.70
C SER A 29 -35.01 -40.87 13.50
N GLU A 30 -36.23 -40.87 14.05
CA GLU A 30 -37.25 -41.88 13.76
C GLU A 30 -37.76 -41.66 12.33
N GLY A 31 -36.97 -42.15 11.37
CA GLY A 31 -37.37 -42.29 9.98
C GLY A 31 -37.70 -43.75 9.67
N ALA A 32 -38.97 -43.98 9.31
CA ALA A 32 -39.54 -45.17 8.69
C ALA A 32 -39.56 -46.47 9.52
N THR A 33 -40.74 -47.09 9.61
CA THR A 33 -40.89 -48.52 9.92
C THR A 33 -40.13 -49.34 8.87
N ILE A 34 -39.00 -49.93 9.28
CA ILE A 34 -38.20 -50.80 8.42
C ILE A 34 -38.50 -52.25 8.81
N SER A 35 -39.06 -53.01 7.87
CA SER A 35 -39.22 -54.47 7.97
C SER A 35 -37.86 -55.13 8.24
N PRO A 36 -37.81 -56.28 8.97
CA PRO A 36 -36.56 -56.94 9.36
C PRO A 36 -35.70 -57.49 8.21
N GLU A 37 -36.08 -57.23 6.96
CA GLU A 37 -35.37 -57.67 5.75
C GLU A 37 -34.34 -56.65 5.23
N ASN A 38 -34.37 -55.38 5.65
CA ASN A 38 -33.40 -54.35 5.27
C ASN A 38 -32.79 -53.67 6.49
N ALA A 39 -31.86 -54.33 7.18
CA ALA A 39 -31.06 -53.68 8.21
C ALA A 39 -30.12 -52.64 7.58
N VAL A 40 -30.28 -51.36 7.94
CA VAL A 40 -29.37 -50.28 7.54
C VAL A 40 -27.96 -50.65 8.01
N THR A 41 -27.11 -51.04 7.06
CA THR A 41 -25.78 -51.56 7.33
C THR A 41 -24.79 -50.40 7.45
N ALA A 42 -23.73 -50.52 8.26
CA ALA A 42 -22.72 -49.47 8.44
C ALA A 42 -22.10 -49.00 7.10
N SER A 43 -22.09 -49.87 6.10
CA SER A 43 -21.69 -49.58 4.72
C SER A 43 -22.58 -48.53 4.03
N ASP A 44 -23.89 -48.52 4.32
CA ASP A 44 -24.86 -47.60 3.72
C ASP A 44 -24.74 -46.19 4.32
N LEU A 45 -24.43 -46.09 5.62
CA LEU A 45 -24.11 -44.82 6.27
C LEU A 45 -22.77 -44.24 5.81
N LEU A 46 -21.76 -45.09 5.56
CA LEU A 46 -20.46 -44.66 5.04
C LEU A 46 -20.48 -44.26 3.57
N LEU A 47 -21.34 -44.86 2.74
CA LEU A 47 -21.45 -44.48 1.32
C LEU A 47 -22.41 -43.30 1.07
N GLY A 48 -23.46 -43.13 1.90
CA GLY A 48 -24.52 -42.15 1.62
C GLY A 48 -24.34 -40.77 2.29
N SER A 49 -23.57 -40.68 3.38
CA SER A 49 -23.56 -39.46 4.22
C SER A 49 -22.17 -38.87 4.49
N TYR A 50 -21.11 -39.54 4.04
CA TYR A 50 -19.75 -39.22 4.45
C TYR A 50 -18.85 -38.98 3.24
N ASP A 51 -18.54 -37.71 2.99
CA ASP A 51 -17.63 -37.30 1.93
C ASP A 51 -16.18 -37.35 2.44
N PRO A 52 -15.35 -38.31 1.95
CA PRO A 52 -13.99 -38.48 2.43
C PRO A 52 -13.07 -37.31 2.09
N ALA A 53 -13.46 -36.45 1.13
CA ALA A 53 -12.71 -35.25 0.80
C ALA A 53 -12.71 -34.21 1.93
N LYS A 54 -13.70 -34.25 2.83
CA LYS A 54 -13.82 -33.34 3.99
C LYS A 54 -12.99 -33.75 5.21
N LEU A 55 -12.36 -34.91 5.18
CA LEU A 55 -11.58 -35.46 6.29
C LEU A 55 -10.08 -35.27 6.13
N HIS A 56 -9.65 -34.92 4.93
CA HIS A 56 -8.26 -34.58 4.72
C HIS A 56 -7.98 -33.30 5.52
N PRO A 57 -6.87 -33.20 6.27
CA PRO A 57 -6.53 -32.04 7.09
C PRO A 57 -6.35 -30.73 6.31
N LEU A 58 -6.56 -30.75 4.99
CA LEU A 58 -6.61 -29.59 4.10
C LEU A 58 -8.04 -29.13 3.77
N ALA A 59 -9.09 -29.85 4.20
CA ALA A 59 -10.48 -29.46 3.98
C ALA A 59 -10.89 -28.22 4.80
N ASP A 60 -10.21 -27.97 5.92
CA ASP A 60 -10.37 -26.76 6.75
C ASP A 60 -9.63 -25.53 6.19
N LEU A 61 -8.96 -25.66 5.05
CA LEU A 61 -8.26 -24.53 4.40
C LEU A 61 -9.15 -23.75 3.44
N GLY A 62 -10.31 -24.28 3.04
CA GLY A 62 -11.25 -23.57 2.16
C GLY A 62 -11.74 -22.26 2.78
N ASP A 63 -12.16 -22.30 4.04
CA ASP A 63 -12.64 -21.11 4.78
C ASP A 63 -11.49 -20.20 5.27
N LYS A 64 -10.25 -20.70 5.34
CA LYS A 64 -9.05 -19.89 5.65
C LYS A 64 -8.40 -19.29 4.41
N LEU A 65 -8.80 -19.73 3.21
CA LEU A 65 -8.43 -19.12 1.94
C LEU A 65 -9.25 -17.86 1.62
N ASP A 66 -10.24 -17.53 2.44
CA ASP A 66 -11.03 -16.30 2.30
C ASP A 66 -10.22 -15.05 2.69
N TYR A 67 -9.10 -15.22 3.40
CA TYR A 67 -8.18 -14.11 3.72
C TYR A 67 -7.41 -13.59 2.50
N LEU A 68 -7.16 -14.43 1.49
CA LEU A 68 -6.53 -13.99 0.24
C LEU A 68 -7.51 -13.26 -0.67
N LEU A 69 -8.81 -13.57 -0.57
CA LEU A 69 -9.86 -12.87 -1.30
C LEU A 69 -10.24 -11.54 -0.62
N LEU A 70 -10.29 -11.50 0.72
CA LEU A 70 -10.66 -10.31 1.47
C LEU A 70 -9.59 -9.20 1.44
N ASP A 71 -8.31 -9.54 1.25
CA ASP A 71 -7.23 -8.57 1.02
C ASP A 71 -7.26 -8.01 -0.41
N ASP A 72 -7.60 -8.81 -1.42
CA ASP A 72 -7.80 -8.32 -2.79
C ASP A 72 -9.00 -7.36 -2.86
N ASP A 73 -10.11 -7.68 -2.18
CA ASP A 73 -11.31 -6.84 -2.18
C ASP A 73 -11.16 -5.53 -1.40
N LYS A 74 -10.37 -5.51 -0.32
CA LYS A 74 -10.09 -4.26 0.42
C LYS A 74 -9.23 -3.27 -0.37
N THR A 75 -8.54 -3.73 -1.42
CA THR A 75 -7.80 -2.88 -2.37
C THR A 75 -8.60 -2.51 -3.63
N ASN A 76 -9.72 -3.18 -3.89
CA ASN A 76 -10.57 -3.00 -5.07
C ASN A 76 -11.50 -1.78 -5.02
N GLU A 77 -11.70 -1.14 -3.87
CA GLU A 77 -12.62 0.01 -3.75
C GLU A 77 -12.06 1.34 -4.30
N LEU A 78 -10.84 1.35 -4.82
CA LEU A 78 -10.28 2.49 -5.55
C LEU A 78 -10.87 2.52 -6.99
N PRO A 79 -11.51 3.63 -7.42
CA PRO A 79 -12.11 3.72 -8.75
C PRO A 79 -11.03 3.58 -9.84
N GLY A 80 -10.97 2.41 -10.48
CA GLY A 80 -9.93 2.07 -11.49
C GLY A 80 -9.55 0.59 -11.58
N ALA A 81 -10.03 -0.25 -10.67
CA ALA A 81 -9.70 -1.69 -10.55
C ALA A 81 -10.13 -2.61 -11.73
N GLY A 82 -10.69 -2.07 -12.80
CA GLY A 82 -11.08 -2.84 -14.00
C GLY A 82 -10.01 -2.98 -15.08
N THR A 83 -8.76 -2.59 -14.81
CA THR A 83 -7.68 -2.57 -15.82
C THR A 83 -6.70 -3.72 -15.59
N ALA A 84 -6.27 -4.39 -16.66
CA ALA A 84 -5.61 -5.71 -16.71
C ALA A 84 -4.21 -5.85 -16.06
N ILE A 85 -3.87 -5.01 -15.07
CA ILE A 85 -2.64 -5.11 -14.28
C ILE A 85 -3.06 -5.23 -12.81
N PRO A 86 -2.63 -6.26 -12.07
CA PRO A 86 -2.95 -6.45 -10.65
C PRO A 86 -2.69 -5.18 -9.85
N SER A 87 -3.52 -4.94 -8.83
CA SER A 87 -3.48 -3.81 -7.90
C SER A 87 -2.06 -3.26 -7.70
N ARG A 88 -1.77 -2.10 -8.30
CA ARG A 88 -0.54 -1.36 -8.01
C ARG A 88 -0.66 -0.90 -6.56
N GLY A 89 0.01 -1.61 -5.65
CA GLY A 89 0.00 -1.28 -4.24
C GLY A 89 0.59 0.12 -3.99
N TRP A 90 0.30 0.70 -2.83
CA TRP A 90 0.91 1.96 -2.39
C TRP A 90 2.46 1.94 -2.45
N SER A 91 3.07 0.76 -2.30
CA SER A 91 4.50 0.52 -2.45
C SER A 91 4.98 0.64 -3.91
N ASP A 92 4.12 0.30 -4.87
CA ASP A 92 4.37 0.39 -6.29
C ASP A 92 4.42 1.85 -6.73
N ASP A 93 3.40 2.63 -6.35
CA ASP A 93 3.36 4.08 -6.58
C ASP A 93 4.53 4.80 -5.90
N LEU A 94 4.94 4.33 -4.72
CA LEU A 94 6.11 4.87 -4.04
C LEU A 94 7.41 4.53 -4.77
N CYS A 95 7.61 3.27 -5.20
CA CYS A 95 8.83 2.83 -5.88
C CYS A 95 8.96 3.48 -7.26
N TYR A 96 7.93 3.35 -8.10
CA TYR A 96 7.93 3.91 -9.45
C TYR A 96 7.85 5.43 -9.42
N GLY A 97 7.03 6.03 -8.54
CA GLY A 97 6.94 7.48 -8.39
C GLY A 97 8.25 8.10 -7.91
N THR A 98 8.89 7.52 -6.89
CA THR A 98 10.17 8.02 -6.36
C THR A 98 11.31 7.78 -7.35
N GLY A 99 11.38 6.59 -7.94
CA GLY A 99 12.43 6.23 -8.90
C GLY A 99 12.38 7.07 -10.17
N THR A 100 11.18 7.26 -10.74
CA THR A 100 11.01 8.12 -11.92
C THR A 100 11.32 9.57 -11.62
N MET A 101 10.91 10.10 -10.46
CA MET A 101 11.26 11.46 -10.05
C MET A 101 12.74 11.65 -9.77
N TYR A 102 13.40 10.62 -9.21
CA TYR A 102 14.85 10.64 -9.01
C TYR A 102 15.60 10.70 -10.35
N LEU A 103 15.24 9.82 -11.29
CA LEU A 103 15.85 9.77 -12.61
C LEU A 103 15.54 11.04 -13.43
N SER A 104 14.32 11.58 -13.34
CA SER A 104 13.97 12.83 -14.00
C SER A 104 14.76 14.01 -13.41
N GLY A 105 14.94 14.04 -12.09
CA GLY A 105 15.79 15.01 -11.40
C GLY A 105 17.26 14.90 -11.81
N LEU A 106 17.79 13.68 -11.95
CA LEU A 106 19.13 13.44 -12.48
C LEU A 106 19.26 13.89 -13.95
N ALA A 107 18.27 13.64 -14.78
CA ALA A 107 18.29 14.05 -16.19
C ALA A 107 18.30 15.58 -16.32
N VAL A 108 17.39 16.27 -15.63
CA VAL A 108 17.30 17.73 -15.65
C VAL A 108 18.53 18.36 -15.00
N GLY A 109 18.94 17.88 -13.83
CA GLY A 109 20.10 18.39 -13.11
C GLY A 109 21.43 18.10 -13.80
N GLY A 110 21.52 16.95 -14.48
CA GLY A 110 22.66 16.57 -15.30
C GLY A 110 22.76 17.43 -16.56
N ALA A 111 21.65 17.67 -17.26
CA ALA A 111 21.61 18.59 -18.41
C ALA A 111 21.97 20.03 -18.01
N TRP A 112 21.47 20.49 -16.86
CA TRP A 112 21.83 21.79 -16.30
C TRP A 112 23.33 21.85 -15.96
N GLY A 113 23.84 20.83 -15.27
CA GLY A 113 25.26 20.71 -14.92
C GLY A 113 26.14 20.66 -16.17
N LEU A 114 25.72 19.99 -17.24
CA LEU A 114 26.43 19.91 -18.51
C LEU A 114 26.52 21.29 -19.16
N ARG A 115 25.41 22.04 -19.21
CA ARG A 115 25.37 23.40 -19.74
C ARG A 115 26.26 24.34 -18.91
N GLU A 116 26.20 24.23 -17.58
CA GLU A 116 27.01 25.05 -16.69
C GLU A 116 28.50 24.73 -16.82
N GLY A 117 28.87 23.45 -16.82
CA GLY A 117 30.23 22.98 -17.03
C GLY A 117 30.82 23.36 -18.38
N ALA A 118 30.03 23.26 -19.44
CA ALA A 118 30.48 23.56 -20.80
C ALA A 118 30.72 25.06 -21.03
N ARG A 119 29.95 25.90 -20.33
CA ARG A 119 30.05 27.38 -20.38
C ARG A 119 31.08 27.95 -19.41
N ARG A 120 31.63 27.17 -18.49
CA ARG A 120 32.67 27.65 -17.57
C ARG A 120 33.96 27.95 -18.33
N PRO A 121 34.48 29.19 -18.28
CA PRO A 121 35.75 29.51 -18.89
C PRO A 121 36.87 28.78 -18.14
N LEU A 122 37.69 28.03 -18.86
CA LEU A 122 38.87 27.38 -18.32
C LEU A 122 40.10 28.16 -18.79
N ALA A 123 41.03 28.42 -17.88
CA ALA A 123 42.26 29.15 -18.16
C ALA A 123 43.22 28.41 -19.13
N VAL A 124 42.94 27.14 -19.44
CA VAL A 124 43.79 26.28 -20.27
C VAL A 124 42.94 25.52 -21.29
N SER A 125 43.37 25.50 -22.55
CA SER A 125 42.64 24.90 -23.70
C SER A 125 42.65 23.35 -23.74
N ASN A 126 43.17 22.70 -22.70
CA ASN A 126 43.27 21.24 -22.65
C ASN A 126 41.89 20.56 -22.60
N ALA A 127 41.53 19.85 -23.67
CA ALA A 127 40.24 19.17 -23.80
C ALA A 127 39.97 18.17 -22.66
N ARG A 128 40.99 17.46 -22.17
CA ARG A 128 40.88 16.51 -21.04
C ARG A 128 40.47 17.19 -19.73
N LEU A 129 41.06 18.36 -19.43
CA LEU A 129 40.71 19.17 -18.26
C LEU A 129 39.28 19.72 -18.37
N ARG A 130 38.85 20.06 -19.59
CA ARG A 130 37.49 20.52 -19.85
C ARG A 130 36.45 19.42 -19.63
N ILE A 131 36.71 18.22 -20.11
CA ILE A 131 35.83 17.06 -19.89
C ILE A 131 35.69 16.76 -18.40
N ASN A 132 36.79 16.79 -17.62
CA ASN A 132 36.74 16.56 -16.18
C ASN A 132 35.90 17.64 -15.45
N SER A 133 36.11 18.92 -15.77
CA SER A 133 35.31 20.02 -15.21
C SER A 133 33.82 19.88 -15.52
N VAL A 134 33.48 19.54 -16.76
CA VAL A 134 32.10 19.28 -17.19
C VAL A 134 31.51 18.11 -16.41
N LEU A 135 32.19 16.96 -16.37
CA LEU A 135 31.71 15.78 -15.63
C LEU A 135 31.50 16.08 -14.15
N ASN A 136 32.44 16.79 -13.51
CA ASN A 136 32.29 17.18 -12.11
C ASN A 136 31.06 18.09 -11.89
N SER A 137 30.81 19.01 -12.81
CA SER A 137 29.62 19.86 -12.74
C SER A 137 28.30 19.11 -12.99
N VAL A 138 28.30 18.16 -13.94
CA VAL A 138 27.16 17.27 -14.22
C VAL A 138 26.83 16.43 -13.00
N THR A 139 27.82 15.75 -12.42
CA THR A 139 27.61 14.88 -11.25
C THR A 139 27.18 15.69 -10.03
N ARG A 140 27.82 16.83 -9.74
CA ARG A 140 27.47 17.65 -8.58
C ARG A 140 26.05 18.22 -8.69
N ARG A 141 25.67 18.77 -9.84
CA ARG A 141 24.35 19.37 -10.02
C ARG A 141 23.25 18.33 -10.22
N GLY A 142 23.57 17.26 -10.95
CA GLY A 142 22.71 16.10 -11.16
C GLY A 142 22.33 15.45 -9.85
N THR A 143 23.29 14.96 -9.07
CA THR A 143 23.01 14.27 -7.80
C THR A 143 22.30 15.16 -6.79
N PHE A 144 22.63 16.45 -6.72
CA PHE A 144 21.93 17.39 -5.85
C PHE A 144 20.43 17.49 -6.21
N ILE A 145 20.10 17.73 -7.48
CA ILE A 145 18.70 17.86 -7.92
C ILE A 145 17.97 16.51 -7.86
N GLY A 146 18.62 15.42 -8.29
CA GLY A 146 18.07 14.07 -8.23
C GLY A 146 17.72 13.63 -6.81
N ASN A 147 18.68 13.71 -5.86
CA ASN A 147 18.45 13.33 -4.47
C ASN A 147 17.32 14.15 -3.85
N SER A 148 17.29 15.48 -4.09
CA SER A 148 16.21 16.34 -3.62
C SER A 148 14.85 15.98 -4.22
N ALA A 149 14.78 15.72 -5.52
CA ALA A 149 13.54 15.38 -6.22
C ALA A 149 12.98 14.02 -5.76
N GLY A 150 13.85 13.03 -5.56
CA GLY A 150 13.49 11.72 -5.01
C GLY A 150 12.92 11.82 -3.60
N VAL A 151 13.59 12.54 -2.69
CA VAL A 151 13.09 12.73 -1.31
C VAL A 151 11.73 13.44 -1.30
N LEU A 152 11.55 14.47 -2.14
CA LEU A 152 10.28 15.17 -2.25
C LEU A 152 9.15 14.25 -2.74
N ALA A 153 9.40 13.42 -3.76
CA ALA A 153 8.42 12.44 -4.24
C ALA A 153 8.08 11.39 -3.18
N LEU A 154 9.09 10.88 -2.46
CA LEU A 154 8.89 9.89 -1.42
C LEU A 154 8.01 10.45 -0.30
N VAL A 155 8.34 11.64 0.20
CA VAL A 155 7.56 12.29 1.27
C VAL A 155 6.15 12.63 0.78
N TYR A 156 6.00 13.14 -0.45
CA TYR A 156 4.69 13.45 -1.02
C TYR A 156 3.81 12.21 -1.14
N ASN A 157 4.32 11.14 -1.76
CA ASN A 157 3.56 9.90 -1.94
C ASN A 157 3.24 9.25 -0.60
N GLY A 158 4.17 9.24 0.35
CA GLY A 158 3.93 8.72 1.70
C GLY A 158 2.87 9.52 2.46
N VAL A 159 2.93 10.85 2.44
CA VAL A 159 1.93 11.72 3.08
C VAL A 159 0.59 11.62 2.38
N ASN A 160 0.57 11.64 1.04
CA ASN A 160 -0.65 11.52 0.26
C ASN A 160 -1.34 10.17 0.51
N SER A 161 -0.60 9.06 0.48
CA SER A 161 -1.13 7.73 0.81
C SER A 161 -1.64 7.63 2.25
N SER A 162 -0.96 8.27 3.21
CA SER A 162 -1.41 8.31 4.61
C SER A 162 -2.72 9.08 4.78
N ILE A 163 -2.88 10.21 4.07
CA ILE A 163 -4.10 11.01 4.08
C ILE A 163 -5.24 10.26 3.39
N ASP A 164 -4.96 9.64 2.24
CA ASP A 164 -5.92 8.86 1.48
C ASP A 164 -6.39 7.64 2.29
N ALA A 165 -5.50 6.97 3.04
CA ALA A 165 -5.86 5.87 3.94
C ALA A 165 -6.71 6.33 5.14
N ALA A 166 -6.45 7.51 5.69
CA ALA A 166 -7.23 8.05 6.81
C ALA A 166 -8.61 8.58 6.39
N ARG A 167 -8.77 9.05 5.14
CA ARG A 167 -9.97 9.74 4.65
C ARG A 167 -10.80 8.91 3.67
N GLY A 168 -10.24 7.84 3.10
CA GLY A 168 -10.90 6.92 2.18
C GLY A 168 -11.26 7.52 0.82
N LYS A 169 -10.79 8.72 0.49
CA LYS A 169 -11.08 9.44 -0.76
C LYS A 169 -9.89 10.28 -1.20
N HIS A 170 -9.62 10.27 -2.51
CA HIS A 170 -8.59 11.11 -3.12
C HIS A 170 -9.16 12.50 -3.47
N ASP A 171 -8.95 13.45 -2.56
CA ASP A 171 -9.45 14.83 -2.70
C ASP A 171 -8.35 15.81 -3.11
N ILE A 172 -8.73 16.87 -3.84
CA ILE A 172 -7.83 17.99 -4.16
C ILE A 172 -7.23 18.59 -2.87
N LEU A 173 -8.03 18.71 -1.81
CA LEU A 173 -7.55 19.20 -0.51
C LEU A 173 -6.50 18.26 0.12
N GLY A 174 -6.63 16.95 -0.08
CA GLY A 174 -5.64 15.96 0.35
C GLY A 174 -4.32 16.15 -0.38
N SER A 175 -4.35 16.21 -1.70
CA SER A 175 -3.13 16.42 -2.51
C SER A 175 -2.43 17.75 -2.25
N VAL A 176 -3.19 18.84 -2.04
CA VAL A 176 -2.68 20.19 -1.76
C VAL A 176 -2.08 20.28 -0.36
N SER A 177 -2.72 19.65 0.64
CA SER A 177 -2.20 19.58 2.01
C SER A 177 -0.98 18.66 2.11
N ALA A 178 -0.96 17.53 1.38
CA ALA A 178 0.20 16.66 1.26
C ALA A 178 1.40 17.41 0.65
N GLY A 179 1.17 18.21 -0.39
CA GLY A 179 2.19 19.10 -0.97
C GLY A 179 2.72 20.13 0.03
N ALA A 180 1.83 20.76 0.80
CA ALA A 180 2.23 21.72 1.84
C ALA A 180 3.07 21.06 2.94
N ILE A 181 2.65 19.91 3.46
CA ILE A 181 3.38 19.15 4.49
C ILE A 181 4.75 18.72 3.95
N THR A 182 4.80 18.23 2.72
CA THR A 182 6.05 17.80 2.08
C THR A 182 7.04 18.96 1.94
N GLY A 183 6.59 20.12 1.46
CA GLY A 183 7.42 21.31 1.32
C GLY A 183 7.89 21.85 2.68
N ALA A 184 7.01 21.87 3.67
CA ALA A 184 7.34 22.26 5.04
C ALA A 184 8.39 21.32 5.65
N LEU A 185 8.21 20.01 5.49
CA LEU A 185 9.11 19.00 6.06
C LEU A 185 10.49 19.05 5.41
N TYR A 186 10.55 19.14 4.08
CA TYR A 186 11.80 19.21 3.33
C TYR A 186 12.69 20.39 3.74
N LYS A 187 12.10 21.52 4.13
CA LYS A 187 12.82 22.75 4.47
C LYS A 187 12.70 23.15 5.95
N SER A 188 12.16 22.26 6.78
CA SER A 188 11.98 22.47 8.23
C SER A 188 13.28 22.80 8.95
N THR A 189 14.38 22.16 8.56
CA THR A 189 15.72 22.34 9.15
C THR A 189 16.39 23.67 8.81
N ALA A 190 15.90 24.38 7.79
CA ALA A 190 16.42 25.69 7.41
C ALA A 190 15.69 26.86 8.11
N GLY A 191 14.67 26.57 8.93
CA GLY A 191 13.89 27.54 9.69
C GLY A 191 12.45 27.73 9.18
N VAL A 192 11.65 28.50 9.93
CA VAL A 192 10.21 28.65 9.70
C VAL A 192 9.89 29.38 8.39
N LYS A 193 10.63 30.46 8.07
CA LYS A 193 10.44 31.22 6.83
C LYS A 193 10.65 30.37 5.56
N PRO A 194 11.77 29.65 5.39
CA PRO A 194 11.96 28.82 4.21
C PRO A 194 11.02 27.60 4.19
N ALA A 195 10.68 27.02 5.35
CA ALA A 195 9.64 25.98 5.44
C ALA A 195 8.29 26.45 4.90
N LEU A 196 7.83 27.64 5.30
CA LEU A 196 6.58 28.20 4.82
C LEU A 196 6.62 28.48 3.31
N SER A 197 7.72 29.07 2.81
CA SER A 197 7.86 29.35 1.38
C SER A 197 7.86 28.07 0.53
N ALA A 198 8.50 27.00 1.02
CA ALA A 198 8.53 25.71 0.34
C ALA A 198 7.15 25.03 0.39
N ALA A 199 6.44 25.13 1.51
CA ALA A 199 5.08 24.62 1.64
C ALA A 199 4.13 25.30 0.65
N ILE A 200 4.14 26.63 0.56
CA ILE A 200 3.30 27.38 -0.38
C ILE A 200 3.64 27.00 -1.83
N PHE A 201 4.93 26.92 -2.17
CA PHE A 201 5.36 26.57 -3.51
C PHE A 201 4.88 25.17 -3.93
N MET A 202 5.10 24.16 -3.08
CA MET A 202 4.68 22.78 -3.36
C MET A 202 3.16 22.62 -3.38
N SER A 203 2.47 23.27 -2.45
CA SER A 203 1.01 23.30 -2.41
C SER A 203 0.43 23.94 -3.67
N GLY A 204 1.02 25.03 -4.16
CA GLY A 204 0.65 25.68 -5.42
C GLY A 204 0.86 24.78 -6.63
N MET A 205 1.98 24.06 -6.70
CA MET A 205 2.23 23.09 -7.79
C MET A 205 1.22 21.93 -7.76
N ALA A 206 0.91 21.39 -6.58
CA ALA A 206 -0.09 20.32 -6.43
C ALA A 206 -1.50 20.79 -6.80
N GLY A 207 -1.87 22.01 -6.39
CA GLY A 207 -3.14 22.64 -6.76
C GLY A 207 -3.24 22.91 -8.26
N PHE A 208 -2.17 23.41 -8.88
CA PHE A 208 -2.10 23.62 -10.33
C PHE A 208 -2.26 22.30 -11.10
N TRP A 209 -1.56 21.24 -10.68
CA TRP A 209 -1.69 19.93 -11.30
C TRP A 209 -3.11 19.35 -11.17
N SER A 210 -3.72 19.50 -10.00
CA SER A 210 -5.11 19.08 -9.77
C SER A 210 -6.11 19.87 -10.63
N TYR A 211 -5.85 21.16 -10.83
CA TYR A 211 -6.66 22.00 -11.71
C TYR A 211 -6.53 21.59 -13.17
N VAL A 212 -5.30 21.31 -13.64
CA VAL A 212 -5.04 20.82 -15.00
C VAL A 212 -5.74 19.47 -15.24
N LYS A 213 -5.65 18.52 -14.30
CA LYS A 213 -6.37 17.25 -14.36
C LYS A 213 -7.89 17.38 -14.40
N LYS A 214 -8.44 18.49 -13.90
CA LYS A 214 -9.88 18.74 -13.93
C LYS A 214 -10.35 19.30 -15.27
N ILE A 215 -9.45 19.93 -16.03
CA ILE A 215 -9.74 20.52 -17.33
C ILE A 215 -9.60 19.50 -18.46
N ILE A 216 -8.59 18.63 -18.36
CA ILE A 216 -8.32 17.53 -19.30
C ILE A 216 -9.30 16.40 -19.03
#